data_AF-A0A926NAQ1-F1
#
_entry.id   AF-A0A926NAQ1-F1
#
_cell.length_a   1.000
_cell.length_b   1.000
_cell.length_c   1.000
_cell.angle_alpha   90.00
_cell.angle_beta   90.00
_cell.angle_gamma   90.00
#
_symmetry.space_group_name_H-M   'P 1'
#
loop_
_entity.id
_entity.type
_entity.pdbx_description
1 polymer ?
#
loop_
_entity_poly.entity_id
_entity_poly.type
_entity_poly.pdbx_seq_one_letter_code
_entity_poly.pdbx_strand_id
1 'polypeptide(L)'
;MIMLVTAILVLIFNVPYLPPADIDILNPEEIEQHFRQSQLEIVVDPTQVTLYFDYIPDADGRVEIYRDGKKIGETTSHHYIDRHRKSNKPYTYEIRGLRKRTPTEQKKIFHQLQLHQVRLTPQISKQLRYHEYRLSKTISQDPISTSHSNTTYTLRYTTFIPHEKVFLFRSYYKGDHRTFSPVAASYRTRVDVTADFPAKQIRDRVYIGETVAYHRNGKLRYRGYASKKGIKFASKSAVGCQAIKWSYTHSARNPHTKLAPSLNWQYDATIWKNGDWQIVGQHDGAPAHELYLSANHHPWQTIYQYQASQNTHDLIAGLIGYQVSFNRSGHFLNPKK
;
A
#
# COMPACT_ATOMS: atom_id res chain seq x y z
N MET A 1 5.02 -37.36 3.26
CA MET A 1 5.41 -35.99 2.84
C MET A 1 4.25 -34.98 2.86
N ILE A 2 2.98 -35.40 2.99
CA ILE A 2 1.81 -34.51 3.09
C ILE A 2 1.64 -33.92 4.50
N MET A 3 1.99 -34.66 5.57
CA MET A 3 1.84 -34.20 6.95
C MET A 3 2.80 -33.07 7.38
N LEU A 4 3.92 -32.86 6.69
CA LEU A 4 4.88 -31.80 7.04
C LEU A 4 4.42 -30.41 6.55
N VAL A 5 3.66 -30.36 5.45
CA VAL A 5 3.13 -29.12 4.87
C VAL A 5 2.00 -28.56 5.74
N THR A 6 1.17 -29.43 6.32
CA THR A 6 0.08 -29.04 7.23
C THR A 6 0.60 -28.39 8.52
N ALA A 7 1.72 -28.86 9.06
CA ALA A 7 2.30 -28.33 10.30
C ALA A 7 2.93 -26.93 10.12
N ILE A 8 3.43 -26.59 8.92
CA ILE A 8 4.01 -25.27 8.62
C ILE A 8 2.91 -24.23 8.37
N LEU A 9 1.78 -24.61 7.74
CA LEU A 9 0.65 -23.70 7.53
C LEU A 9 0.05 -23.22 8.87
N VAL A 10 -0.13 -24.11 9.85
CA VAL A 10 -0.80 -23.78 11.14
C VAL A 10 -0.06 -22.70 11.95
N LEU A 11 1.25 -22.51 11.74
CA LEU A 11 2.04 -21.48 12.45
C LEU A 11 1.97 -20.08 11.83
N ILE A 12 1.44 -19.94 10.60
CA ILE A 12 1.39 -18.65 9.87
C ILE A 12 0.02 -17.99 9.99
N PHE A 13 -1.06 -18.78 10.09
CA PHE A 13 -2.45 -18.33 10.18
C PHE A 13 -2.89 -18.05 11.62
N ASN A 14 -2.36 -17.01 12.26
CA ASN A 14 -2.80 -16.59 13.60
C ASN A 14 -3.77 -15.37 13.57
N VAL A 15 -4.43 -15.14 12.43
CA VAL A 15 -5.57 -14.22 12.32
C VAL A 15 -6.84 -15.06 12.41
N PRO A 16 -7.77 -14.77 13.34
CA PRO A 16 -9.02 -15.53 13.42
C PRO A 16 -9.76 -15.43 12.10
N TYR A 17 -10.07 -16.59 11.52
CA TYR A 17 -10.90 -16.70 10.33
C TYR A 17 -12.30 -16.14 10.62
N LEU A 18 -12.71 -15.12 9.87
CA LEU A 18 -14.10 -14.65 9.89
C LEU A 18 -14.86 -15.22 8.68
N PRO A 19 -15.94 -15.99 8.91
CA PRO A 19 -16.76 -16.53 7.83
C PRO A 19 -17.56 -15.42 7.12
N PRO A 20 -17.98 -15.63 5.85
CA PRO A 20 -18.73 -14.67 5.05
C PRO A 20 -19.96 -14.06 5.73
N ALA A 21 -20.68 -14.83 6.56
CA ALA A 21 -21.86 -14.34 7.27
C ALA A 21 -21.54 -13.34 8.39
N ASP A 22 -20.34 -13.40 8.98
CA ASP A 22 -19.93 -12.48 10.05
C ASP A 22 -19.34 -11.17 9.48
N ILE A 23 -18.95 -11.17 8.20
CA ILE A 23 -18.43 -10.00 7.48
C ILE A 23 -19.50 -8.94 7.23
N ASP A 24 -20.77 -9.35 7.02
CA ASP A 24 -21.89 -8.42 6.88
C ASP A 24 -22.20 -7.65 8.20
N ILE A 25 -21.61 -8.09 9.32
CA ILE A 25 -21.75 -7.48 10.65
C ILE A 25 -20.58 -6.50 10.93
N LEU A 26 -19.46 -6.64 10.22
CA LEU A 26 -18.29 -5.79 10.39
C LEU A 26 -18.54 -4.39 9.84
N ASN A 27 -18.12 -3.38 10.58
CA ASN A 27 -18.10 -2.02 10.06
C ASN A 27 -16.96 -1.85 9.03
N PRO A 28 -17.01 -0.82 8.16
CA PRO A 28 -15.98 -0.61 7.15
C PRO A 28 -14.55 -0.53 7.69
N GLU A 29 -14.33 0.01 8.89
CA GLU A 29 -12.98 0.12 9.46
C GLU A 29 -12.42 -1.26 9.87
N GLU A 30 -13.27 -2.14 10.39
CA GLU A 30 -12.93 -3.52 10.73
C GLU A 30 -12.61 -4.33 9.48
N ILE A 31 -13.39 -4.19 8.40
CA ILE A 31 -13.13 -4.82 7.11
C ILE A 31 -11.74 -4.43 6.60
N GLU A 32 -11.44 -3.13 6.62
CA GLU A 32 -10.14 -2.61 6.20
C GLU A 32 -9.00 -3.14 7.08
N GLN A 33 -9.22 -3.26 8.39
CA GLN A 33 -8.22 -3.81 9.31
C GLN A 33 -7.93 -5.28 9.03
N HIS A 34 -8.95 -6.11 8.82
CA HIS A 34 -8.78 -7.53 8.51
C HIS A 34 -8.08 -7.72 7.17
N PHE A 35 -8.51 -6.99 6.14
CA PHE A 35 -7.89 -7.07 4.82
C PHE A 35 -6.41 -6.68 4.83
N ARG A 36 -6.02 -5.62 5.55
CA ARG A 36 -4.59 -5.23 5.64
C ARG A 36 -3.70 -6.27 6.33
N GLN A 37 -4.28 -7.10 7.20
CA GLN A 37 -3.56 -8.19 7.87
C GLN A 37 -3.53 -9.46 7.03
N SER A 38 -4.33 -9.52 5.96
CA SER A 38 -4.46 -10.70 5.12
C SER A 38 -3.22 -10.93 4.27
N GLN A 39 -2.77 -12.18 4.25
CA GLN A 39 -1.60 -12.63 3.52
C GLN A 39 -2.02 -13.51 2.34
N LEU A 40 -1.16 -13.52 1.32
CA LEU A 40 -1.25 -14.48 0.23
C LEU A 40 -0.04 -15.40 0.36
N GLU A 41 -0.29 -16.69 0.55
CA GLU A 41 0.70 -17.73 0.54
C GLU A 41 0.62 -18.55 -0.74
N ILE A 42 1.78 -18.92 -1.25
CA ILE A 42 1.89 -19.67 -2.50
C ILE A 42 2.77 -20.89 -2.27
N VAL A 43 2.20 -22.07 -2.49
CA VAL A 43 2.90 -23.34 -2.48
C VAL A 43 3.10 -23.77 -3.92
N VAL A 44 4.36 -24.03 -4.29
CA VAL A 44 4.73 -24.44 -5.63
C VAL A 44 5.12 -25.91 -5.62
N ASP A 45 4.33 -26.73 -6.29
CA ASP A 45 4.63 -28.13 -6.56
C ASP A 45 5.09 -28.31 -8.02
N PRO A 46 5.73 -29.44 -8.39
CA PRO A 46 6.23 -29.65 -9.76
C PRO A 46 5.15 -29.53 -10.85
N THR A 47 3.88 -29.80 -10.51
CA THR A 47 2.75 -29.89 -11.43
C THR A 47 1.70 -28.79 -11.23
N GLN A 48 1.74 -28.06 -10.12
CA GLN A 48 0.70 -27.10 -9.76
C GLN A 48 1.23 -25.99 -8.85
N VAL A 49 0.53 -24.87 -8.83
CA VAL A 49 0.71 -23.79 -7.86
C VAL A 49 -0.56 -23.65 -7.06
N THR A 50 -0.46 -23.77 -5.74
CA THR A 50 -1.59 -23.59 -4.83
C THR A 50 -1.47 -22.26 -4.12
N LEU A 51 -2.46 -21.41 -4.31
CA LEU A 51 -2.62 -20.14 -3.61
C LEU A 51 -3.48 -20.39 -2.37
N TYR A 52 -3.02 -19.93 -1.22
CA TYR A 52 -3.78 -19.85 0.03
C TYR A 52 -3.88 -18.38 0.42
N PHE A 53 -5.06 -17.92 0.78
CA PHE A 53 -5.25 -16.54 1.20
C PHE A 53 -6.20 -16.48 2.38
N ASP A 54 -6.01 -15.44 3.20
CA ASP A 54 -6.90 -15.14 4.31
C ASP A 54 -8.21 -14.56 3.78
N TYR A 55 -8.52 -13.31 4.15
CA TYR A 55 -9.76 -12.65 3.83
C TYR A 55 -9.56 -11.61 2.73
N ILE A 56 -10.44 -11.64 1.74
CA ILE A 56 -10.54 -10.59 0.72
C ILE A 56 -12.01 -10.17 0.66
N PRO A 57 -12.33 -8.91 0.96
CA PRO A 57 -13.71 -8.45 0.90
C PRO A 57 -14.23 -8.46 -0.54
N ASP A 58 -15.41 -9.02 -0.71
CA ASP A 58 -16.11 -9.08 -1.98
C ASP A 58 -17.64 -8.99 -1.74
N ALA A 59 -18.45 -8.97 -2.79
CA ALA A 59 -19.90 -8.75 -2.69
C ALA A 59 -20.72 -10.04 -2.64
N ASP A 60 -20.16 -11.18 -3.04
CA ASP A 60 -20.89 -12.43 -3.31
C ASP A 60 -20.14 -13.70 -2.84
N GLY A 61 -19.14 -13.55 -1.98
CA GLY A 61 -18.18 -14.57 -1.57
C GLY A 61 -17.21 -15.04 -2.66
N ARG A 62 -17.11 -14.32 -3.79
CA ARG A 62 -16.34 -14.74 -4.98
C ARG A 62 -15.20 -13.77 -5.25
N VAL A 63 -14.01 -14.34 -5.41
CA VAL A 63 -12.80 -13.60 -5.79
C VAL A 63 -12.29 -14.05 -7.15
N GLU A 64 -11.74 -13.11 -7.89
CA GLU A 64 -11.11 -13.36 -9.19
C GLU A 64 -9.61 -13.61 -9.02
N ILE A 65 -9.10 -14.62 -9.72
CA ILE A 65 -7.70 -15.01 -9.69
C ILE A 65 -7.02 -14.61 -11.00
N TYR A 66 -5.91 -13.91 -10.89
CA TYR A 66 -5.10 -13.44 -11.99
C TYR A 66 -3.68 -13.97 -11.87
N ARG A 67 -3.06 -14.24 -13.02
CA ARG A 67 -1.63 -14.52 -13.16
C ARG A 67 -1.06 -13.63 -14.25
N ASP A 68 -0.02 -12.88 -13.90
CA ASP A 68 0.64 -11.89 -14.77
C ASP A 68 -0.37 -10.92 -15.42
N GLY A 69 -1.36 -10.49 -14.63
CA GLY A 69 -2.42 -9.58 -15.07
C GLY A 69 -3.54 -10.22 -15.89
N LYS A 70 -3.47 -11.51 -16.24
CA LYS A 70 -4.53 -12.24 -16.95
C LYS A 70 -5.41 -13.04 -15.97
N LYS A 71 -6.74 -12.89 -16.04
CA LYS A 71 -7.69 -13.70 -15.26
C LYS A 71 -7.51 -15.18 -15.65
N ILE A 72 -7.23 -16.03 -14.67
CA ILE A 72 -7.07 -17.49 -14.83
C ILE A 72 -8.23 -18.27 -14.21
N GLY A 73 -9.01 -17.64 -13.33
CA GLY A 73 -10.20 -18.24 -12.76
C GLY A 73 -10.84 -17.36 -11.71
N GLU A 74 -11.69 -18.00 -10.92
CA GLU A 74 -12.39 -17.42 -9.77
C GLU A 74 -12.67 -18.54 -8.78
N THR A 75 -12.85 -18.19 -7.51
CA THR A 75 -13.12 -19.16 -6.45
C THR A 75 -13.95 -18.51 -5.36
N THR A 76 -14.72 -19.34 -4.64
CA THR A 76 -15.37 -18.97 -3.37
C THR A 76 -14.67 -19.62 -2.18
N SER A 77 -13.58 -20.35 -2.42
CA SER A 77 -12.73 -20.96 -1.39
C SER A 77 -11.52 -20.08 -1.10
N HIS A 78 -10.95 -20.23 0.10
CA HIS A 78 -9.70 -19.58 0.56
C HIS A 78 -8.42 -20.16 -0.06
N HIS A 79 -8.59 -20.93 -1.14
CA HIS A 79 -7.49 -21.44 -1.93
C HIS A 79 -7.86 -21.55 -3.41
N TYR A 80 -6.84 -21.57 -4.26
CA TYR A 80 -6.97 -21.80 -5.69
C TYR A 80 -5.79 -22.61 -6.20
N ILE A 81 -6.06 -23.60 -7.07
CA ILE A 81 -5.02 -24.46 -7.65
C ILE A 81 -4.87 -24.12 -9.14
N ASP A 82 -3.71 -23.59 -9.51
CA ASP A 82 -3.30 -23.37 -10.88
C ASP A 82 -2.47 -24.55 -11.38
N ARG A 83 -3.05 -25.35 -12.28
CA ARG A 83 -2.41 -26.56 -12.86
C ARG A 83 -1.59 -26.28 -14.12
N HIS A 84 -1.48 -25.03 -14.56
CA HIS A 84 -0.82 -24.69 -15.83
C HIS A 84 0.57 -24.10 -15.61
N ARG A 85 1.59 -24.95 -15.50
CA ARG A 85 2.99 -24.48 -15.43
C ARG A 85 3.59 -24.24 -16.82
N LYS A 86 4.22 -23.07 -17.03
CA LYS A 86 5.39 -22.92 -17.91
C LYS A 86 6.64 -22.76 -17.04
N SER A 87 7.72 -23.49 -17.30
CA SER A 87 8.91 -23.51 -16.41
C SER A 87 9.79 -22.26 -16.59
N ASN A 88 10.44 -21.83 -15.49
CA ASN A 88 11.54 -20.85 -15.38
C ASN A 88 11.24 -19.33 -15.48
N LYS A 89 9.98 -18.88 -15.41
CA LYS A 89 9.68 -17.44 -15.31
C LYS A 89 9.09 -17.09 -13.94
N PRO A 90 9.42 -15.92 -13.37
CA PRO A 90 8.71 -15.41 -12.20
C PRO A 90 7.24 -15.20 -12.57
N TYR A 91 6.34 -15.51 -11.64
CA TYR A 91 4.90 -15.33 -11.79
C TYR A 91 4.40 -14.35 -10.74
N THR A 92 3.58 -13.39 -11.14
CA THR A 92 2.81 -12.58 -10.21
C THR A 92 1.37 -13.07 -10.18
N TYR A 93 0.97 -13.61 -9.04
CA TYR A 93 -0.43 -13.91 -8.79
C TYR A 93 -1.11 -12.73 -8.10
N GLU A 94 -2.36 -12.52 -8.45
CA GLU A 94 -3.20 -11.48 -7.88
C GLU A 94 -4.62 -11.99 -7.68
N ILE A 95 -5.18 -11.73 -6.50
CA ILE A 95 -6.54 -12.07 -6.12
C ILE A 95 -7.30 -10.78 -5.94
N ARG A 96 -8.46 -10.64 -6.59
CA ARG A 96 -9.28 -9.44 -6.53
C ARG A 96 -10.66 -9.73 -5.96
N GLY A 97 -11.08 -8.92 -5.00
CA GLY A 97 -12.45 -8.87 -4.49
C GLY A 97 -13.08 -7.51 -4.74
N LEU A 98 -14.39 -7.49 -4.98
CA LEU A 98 -15.15 -6.26 -5.22
C LEU A 98 -16.28 -6.13 -4.21
N ARG A 99 -16.09 -5.33 -3.17
CA ARG A 99 -17.14 -5.08 -2.17
C ARG A 99 -18.05 -3.95 -2.64
N LYS A 100 -19.36 -4.13 -2.52
CA LYS A 100 -20.33 -3.04 -2.71
C LYS A 100 -20.26 -2.07 -1.52
N ARG A 101 -20.13 -0.78 -1.78
CA ARG A 101 -20.16 0.25 -0.73
C ARG A 101 -21.58 0.46 -0.22
N THR A 102 -21.73 0.66 1.08
CA THR A 102 -23.02 0.97 1.71
C THR A 102 -23.55 2.35 1.27
N PRO A 103 -24.87 2.60 1.35
CA PRO A 103 -25.42 3.93 1.04
C PRO A 103 -24.79 5.06 1.87
N THR A 104 -24.41 4.78 3.12
CA THR A 104 -23.75 5.76 4.00
C THR A 104 -22.34 6.11 3.51
N GLU A 105 -21.54 5.10 3.14
CA GLU A 105 -20.22 5.33 2.52
C GLU A 105 -20.36 6.12 1.22
N GLN A 106 -21.29 5.73 0.36
CA GLN A 106 -21.57 6.42 -0.90
C GLN A 106 -21.95 7.88 -0.67
N LYS A 107 -22.84 8.18 0.29
CA LYS A 107 -23.23 9.56 0.63
C LYS A 107 -22.05 10.39 1.12
N LYS A 108 -21.20 9.85 1.99
CA LYS A 108 -20.00 10.56 2.48
C LYS A 108 -19.06 10.92 1.33
N ILE A 109 -18.80 9.97 0.44
CA ILE A 109 -17.90 10.18 -0.70
C ILE A 109 -18.54 11.16 -1.70
N PHE A 110 -19.82 11.00 -2.00
CA PHE A 110 -20.56 11.89 -2.89
C PHE A 110 -20.61 13.33 -2.36
N HIS A 111 -20.84 13.52 -1.05
CA HIS A 111 -20.80 14.84 -0.43
C HIS A 111 -19.43 15.50 -0.57
N GLN A 112 -18.34 14.76 -0.36
CA GLN A 112 -16.99 15.26 -0.62
C GLN A 112 -16.83 15.64 -2.10
N LEU A 113 -17.23 14.78 -3.04
CA LEU A 113 -17.16 15.08 -4.48
C LEU A 113 -17.90 16.40 -4.83
N GLN A 114 -19.07 16.65 -4.21
CA GLN A 114 -19.83 17.89 -4.40
C GLN A 114 -19.15 19.12 -3.79
N LEU A 115 -18.69 19.03 -2.54
CA LEU A 115 -17.98 20.13 -1.86
C LEU A 115 -16.79 20.63 -2.68
N HIS A 116 -16.16 19.73 -3.42
CA HIS A 116 -14.95 19.99 -4.19
C HIS A 116 -15.17 20.07 -5.70
N GLN A 117 -16.43 20.09 -6.14
CA GLN A 117 -16.83 20.30 -7.54
C GLN A 117 -16.20 19.28 -8.52
N VAL A 118 -16.02 18.03 -8.08
CA VAL A 118 -15.41 16.96 -8.88
C VAL A 118 -16.44 16.39 -9.86
N ARG A 119 -16.07 16.29 -11.14
CA ARG A 119 -16.92 15.68 -12.19
C ARG A 119 -16.92 14.16 -12.08
N LEU A 120 -18.11 13.54 -12.11
CA LEU A 120 -18.24 12.09 -12.15
C LEU A 120 -17.82 11.54 -13.53
N THR A 121 -16.77 10.72 -13.54
CA THR A 121 -16.37 9.89 -14.68
C THR A 121 -16.85 8.45 -14.46
N PRO A 122 -16.90 7.57 -15.49
CA PRO A 122 -17.23 6.16 -15.30
C PRO A 122 -16.34 5.46 -14.26
N GLN A 123 -15.05 5.78 -14.21
CA GLN A 123 -14.13 5.26 -13.21
C GLN A 123 -14.54 5.70 -11.80
N ILE A 124 -14.81 6.99 -11.60
CA ILE A 124 -15.26 7.53 -10.29
C ILE A 124 -16.62 6.95 -9.91
N SER A 125 -17.54 6.77 -10.86
CA SER A 125 -18.84 6.15 -10.59
C SER A 125 -18.72 4.69 -10.18
N LYS A 126 -17.83 3.91 -10.81
CA LYS A 126 -17.55 2.53 -10.40
C LYS A 126 -16.97 2.49 -8.98
N GLN A 127 -16.01 3.36 -8.69
CA GLN A 127 -15.39 3.46 -7.37
C GLN A 127 -16.36 3.98 -6.31
N LEU A 128 -17.30 4.87 -6.65
CA LEU A 128 -18.36 5.28 -5.73
C LEU A 128 -19.19 4.07 -5.29
N ARG A 129 -19.50 3.17 -6.22
CA ARG A 129 -20.33 1.99 -5.96
C ARG A 129 -19.58 0.83 -5.32
N TYR A 130 -18.31 0.63 -5.67
CA TYR A 130 -17.52 -0.54 -5.27
C TYR A 130 -16.14 -0.16 -4.72
N HIS A 131 -15.68 -0.88 -3.71
CA HIS A 131 -14.30 -0.88 -3.26
C HIS A 131 -13.61 -2.14 -3.81
N GLU A 132 -12.52 -1.98 -4.55
CA GLU A 132 -11.71 -3.09 -5.08
C GLU A 132 -10.59 -3.42 -4.09
N TYR A 133 -10.58 -4.66 -3.61
CA TYR A 133 -9.54 -5.24 -2.77
C TYR A 133 -8.64 -6.14 -3.61
N ARG A 134 -7.35 -6.15 -3.30
CA ARG A 134 -6.34 -6.86 -4.08
C ARG A 134 -5.27 -7.45 -3.20
N LEU A 135 -5.06 -8.77 -3.25
CA LEU A 135 -3.86 -9.42 -2.71
C LEU A 135 -2.95 -9.85 -3.85
N SER A 136 -1.64 -9.60 -3.76
CA SER A 136 -0.69 -10.02 -4.80
C SER A 136 0.52 -10.70 -4.18
N LYS A 137 1.08 -11.72 -4.86
CA LYS A 137 2.35 -12.39 -4.52
C LYS A 137 3.11 -12.75 -5.79
N THR A 138 4.35 -12.26 -5.89
CA THR A 138 5.27 -12.68 -6.95
C THR A 138 6.15 -13.81 -6.43
N ILE A 139 6.20 -14.92 -7.16
CA ILE A 139 7.11 -16.04 -6.90
C ILE A 139 8.26 -16.01 -7.91
N SER A 140 9.48 -16.10 -7.41
CA SER A 140 10.70 -16.29 -8.20
C SER A 140 11.29 -17.66 -7.86
N GLN A 141 11.74 -18.42 -8.86
CA GLN A 141 12.39 -19.73 -8.66
C GLN A 141 13.92 -19.61 -8.45
N ASP A 142 14.41 -18.47 -7.93
CA ASP A 142 15.84 -18.39 -7.64
C ASP A 142 16.18 -19.35 -6.48
N PRO A 143 17.28 -20.11 -6.59
CA PRO A 143 17.74 -20.94 -5.49
C PRO A 143 17.91 -20.05 -4.26
N ILE A 144 17.17 -20.39 -3.21
CA ILE A 144 17.20 -19.78 -1.89
C ILE A 144 18.68 -19.61 -1.51
N SER A 145 19.22 -18.40 -1.69
CA SER A 145 20.52 -18.08 -1.12
C SER A 145 20.29 -17.93 0.38
N THR A 146 20.69 -18.97 1.10
CA THR A 146 20.52 -19.18 2.54
C THR A 146 21.27 -18.17 3.43
N SER A 147 21.85 -17.09 2.88
CA SER A 147 22.69 -16.15 3.64
C SER A 147 22.18 -14.70 3.67
N HIS A 148 20.86 -14.47 3.75
CA HIS A 148 20.31 -13.12 3.94
C HIS A 148 20.14 -12.73 5.42
N SER A 149 20.71 -13.50 6.37
CA SER A 149 20.59 -13.22 7.80
C SER A 149 21.18 -11.90 8.26
N ASN A 150 22.08 -11.33 7.47
CA ASN A 150 22.76 -10.07 7.78
C ASN A 150 22.23 -8.90 6.95
N THR A 151 20.98 -9.00 6.47
CA THR A 151 20.41 -7.98 5.59
C THR A 151 19.60 -6.96 6.39
N THR A 152 19.84 -5.69 6.10
CA THR A 152 19.01 -4.59 6.57
C THR A 152 18.18 -4.08 5.42
N TYR A 153 16.86 -4.08 5.55
CA TYR A 153 15.93 -3.55 4.55
C TYR A 153 15.46 -2.16 4.95
N THR A 154 15.41 -1.23 4.01
CA THR A 154 14.85 0.11 4.19
C THR A 154 13.69 0.30 3.24
N LEU A 155 12.49 0.50 3.78
CA LEU A 155 11.31 0.91 3.04
C LEU A 155 11.17 2.44 3.13
N ARG A 156 11.09 3.12 1.99
CA ARG A 156 10.92 4.57 1.89
C ARG A 156 9.57 4.90 1.28
N TYR A 157 8.68 5.49 2.07
CA TYR A 157 7.42 6.07 1.59
C TYR A 157 7.60 7.59 1.46
N THR A 158 7.41 8.16 0.27
CA THR A 158 7.49 9.60 0.04
C THR A 158 6.22 10.11 -0.65
N THR A 159 5.82 11.34 -0.30
CA THR A 159 4.79 12.10 -1.01
C THR A 159 5.38 13.38 -1.59
N PHE A 160 4.90 13.83 -2.73
CA PHE A 160 5.36 15.07 -3.36
C PHE A 160 4.31 15.68 -4.27
N ILE A 161 4.44 16.97 -4.57
CA ILE A 161 3.63 17.69 -5.55
C ILE A 161 4.46 17.81 -6.83
N PRO A 162 4.08 17.15 -7.94
CA PRO A 162 4.87 17.16 -9.18
C PRO A 162 5.09 18.55 -9.78
N HIS A 163 4.12 19.45 -9.58
CA HIS A 163 4.13 20.80 -10.11
C HIS A 163 5.03 21.74 -9.29
N GLU A 164 5.49 22.83 -9.92
CA GLU A 164 6.25 23.86 -9.21
C GLU A 164 5.40 24.65 -8.21
N LYS A 165 4.16 24.97 -8.61
CA LYS A 165 3.20 25.71 -7.79
C LYS A 165 1.80 25.20 -8.04
N VAL A 166 0.97 25.21 -6.99
CA VAL A 166 -0.45 24.85 -7.06
C VAL A 166 -1.29 25.94 -6.42
N PHE A 167 -2.41 26.33 -7.04
CA PHE A 167 -3.31 27.32 -6.48
C PHE A 167 -4.42 26.65 -5.67
N LEU A 168 -4.35 26.75 -4.35
CA LEU A 168 -5.26 26.10 -3.42
C LEU A 168 -5.64 27.08 -2.31
N PHE A 169 -6.86 27.00 -1.77
CA PHE A 169 -7.28 27.82 -0.61
C PHE A 169 -6.95 29.32 -0.74
N ARG A 170 -7.18 29.88 -1.94
CA ARG A 170 -6.91 31.29 -2.29
C ARG A 170 -5.42 31.70 -2.19
N SER A 171 -4.49 30.75 -2.26
CA SER A 171 -3.04 30.98 -2.21
C SER A 171 -2.31 30.10 -3.23
N TYR A 172 -1.14 30.53 -3.68
CA TYR A 172 -0.22 29.63 -4.39
C TYR A 172 0.66 28.91 -3.38
N TYR A 173 0.78 27.59 -3.47
CA TYR A 173 1.70 26.80 -2.67
C TYR A 173 2.83 26.29 -3.53
N LYS A 174 4.07 26.36 -3.00
CA LYS A 174 5.24 25.73 -3.62
C LYS A 174 5.07 24.22 -3.62
N GLY A 175 5.21 23.61 -4.79
CA GLY A 175 5.34 22.16 -4.95
C GLY A 175 6.80 21.72 -5.03
N ASP A 176 7.02 20.52 -5.54
CA ASP A 176 8.34 19.87 -5.54
C ASP A 176 9.02 19.87 -6.92
N HIS A 177 8.30 20.27 -7.97
CA HIS A 177 8.78 20.36 -9.36
C HIS A 177 9.64 19.15 -9.75
N ARG A 178 9.10 17.95 -9.61
CA ARG A 178 9.86 16.71 -9.87
C ARG A 178 8.96 15.57 -10.31
N THR A 179 9.62 14.53 -10.79
CA THR A 179 9.02 13.21 -11.03
C THR A 179 9.39 12.24 -9.90
N PHE A 180 8.94 11.00 -10.03
CA PHE A 180 9.28 9.91 -9.13
C PHE A 180 10.79 9.72 -9.04
N SER A 181 11.30 9.67 -7.81
CA SER A 181 12.71 9.38 -7.55
C SER A 181 12.92 9.02 -6.08
N PRO A 182 13.58 7.88 -5.79
CA PRO A 182 13.85 7.46 -4.42
C PRO A 182 14.83 8.40 -3.70
N VAL A 183 15.61 9.19 -4.44
CA VAL A 183 16.70 10.04 -3.91
C VAL A 183 16.39 11.54 -4.03
N ALA A 184 15.17 11.91 -4.42
CA ALA A 184 14.78 13.32 -4.52
C ALA A 184 14.95 14.05 -3.18
N ALA A 185 15.48 15.28 -3.23
CA ALA A 185 15.67 16.12 -2.06
C ALA A 185 14.40 16.90 -1.65
N SER A 186 13.48 17.15 -2.59
CA SER A 186 12.21 17.85 -2.33
C SER A 186 11.04 16.86 -2.17
N TYR A 187 10.19 17.06 -1.17
CA TYR A 187 9.02 16.23 -0.90
C TYR A 187 8.05 16.96 0.04
N ARG A 188 6.82 16.46 0.16
CA ARG A 188 5.85 16.89 1.19
C ARG A 188 6.07 16.14 2.49
N THR A 189 6.13 14.82 2.44
CA THR A 189 6.50 13.97 3.59
C THR A 189 7.33 12.79 3.12
N ARG A 190 8.22 12.29 3.99
CA ARG A 190 8.99 11.08 3.77
C ARG A 190 9.11 10.31 5.07
N VAL A 191 8.96 8.99 4.99
CA VAL A 191 9.21 8.07 6.08
C VAL A 191 10.13 6.97 5.58
N ASP A 192 11.23 6.78 6.29
CA ASP A 192 12.13 5.64 6.10
C ASP A 192 11.94 4.68 7.26
N VAL A 193 11.54 3.43 7.00
CA VAL A 193 11.48 2.36 8.00
C VAL A 193 12.58 1.35 7.69
N THR A 194 13.47 1.12 8.65
CA THR A 194 14.58 0.19 8.55
C THR A 194 14.29 -1.06 9.37
N ALA A 195 14.15 -2.21 8.71
CA ALA A 195 14.07 -3.53 9.31
C ALA A 195 15.47 -4.17 9.30
N ASP A 196 16.06 -4.30 10.47
CA ASP A 196 17.41 -4.80 10.69
C ASP A 196 17.35 -6.23 11.25
N PHE A 197 17.52 -7.23 10.37
CA PHE A 197 17.52 -8.64 10.77
C PHE A 197 18.70 -9.02 11.68
N PRO A 198 19.96 -8.60 11.42
CA PRO A 198 21.05 -8.92 12.34
C PRO A 198 20.85 -8.31 13.74
N ALA A 199 20.44 -7.05 13.84
CA ALA A 199 20.17 -6.41 15.13
C ALA A 199 18.82 -6.80 15.75
N LYS A 200 17.94 -7.47 14.98
CA LYS A 200 16.54 -7.77 15.33
C LYS A 200 15.76 -6.52 15.74
N GLN A 201 16.00 -5.41 15.04
CA GLN A 201 15.43 -4.12 15.37
C GLN A 201 14.66 -3.54 14.18
N ILE A 202 13.68 -2.70 14.49
CA ILE A 202 13.00 -1.87 13.51
C ILE A 202 12.97 -0.43 14.00
N ARG A 203 13.26 0.51 13.10
CA ARG A 203 13.33 1.93 13.40
C ARG A 203 12.77 2.75 12.25
N ASP A 204 12.11 3.84 12.55
CA ASP A 204 11.62 4.78 11.55
C ASP A 204 12.28 6.16 11.65
N ARG A 205 12.27 6.90 10.54
CA ARG A 205 12.66 8.31 10.49
C ARG A 205 11.63 9.06 9.67
N VAL A 206 11.07 10.11 10.28
CA VAL A 206 10.04 10.96 9.66
C VAL A 206 10.62 12.31 9.26
N TYR A 207 10.41 12.67 8.01
CA TYR A 207 10.82 13.93 7.41
C TYR A 207 9.60 14.67 6.86
N ILE A 208 9.49 15.96 7.19
CA ILE A 208 8.41 16.84 6.74
C ILE A 208 9.01 17.93 5.87
N GLY A 209 8.48 18.09 4.66
CA GLY A 209 8.85 19.18 3.77
C GLY A 209 8.23 20.50 4.20
N GLU A 210 8.91 21.59 3.88
CA GLU A 210 8.42 22.93 4.16
C GLU A 210 7.20 23.27 3.30
N THR A 211 6.15 23.78 3.94
CA THR A 211 5.03 24.45 3.28
C THR A 211 5.39 25.89 3.04
N VAL A 212 5.41 26.32 1.77
CA VAL A 212 5.62 27.71 1.37
C VAL A 212 4.39 28.18 0.60
N ALA A 213 3.77 29.28 1.04
CA ALA A 213 2.63 29.87 0.36
C ALA A 213 2.93 31.30 -0.10
N TYR A 214 2.30 31.72 -1.19
CA TYR A 214 2.43 33.03 -1.82
C TYR A 214 1.05 33.66 -2.04
N HIS A 215 1.02 34.99 -2.01
CA HIS A 215 -0.10 35.79 -2.51
C HIS A 215 -0.24 35.66 -4.03
N ARG A 216 -1.37 36.12 -4.60
CA ARG A 216 -1.58 36.12 -6.05
C ARG A 216 -0.55 36.94 -6.83
N ASN A 217 0.01 37.98 -6.21
CA ASN A 217 1.10 38.79 -6.76
C ASN A 217 2.49 38.16 -6.62
N GLY A 218 2.58 36.89 -6.20
CA GLY A 218 3.83 36.14 -6.05
C GLY A 218 4.63 36.44 -4.77
N LYS A 219 4.22 37.42 -3.95
CA LYS A 219 4.91 37.73 -2.68
C LYS A 219 4.73 36.59 -1.67
N LEU A 220 5.79 36.32 -0.92
CA LEU A 220 5.76 35.32 0.16
C LEU A 220 4.66 35.67 1.16
N ARG A 221 3.85 34.68 1.50
CA ARG A 221 2.73 34.79 2.45
C ARG A 221 2.99 33.99 3.72
N TYR A 222 3.58 32.79 3.60
CA TYR A 222 3.76 31.88 4.72
C TYR A 222 4.89 30.86 4.48
N ARG A 223 5.55 30.46 5.58
CA ARG A 223 6.47 29.32 5.66
C ARG A 223 6.21 28.53 6.95
N GLY A 224 6.29 27.21 6.89
CA GLY A 224 6.15 26.38 8.08
C GLY A 224 6.14 24.88 7.78
N TYR A 225 6.10 24.07 8.83
CA TYR A 225 6.13 22.60 8.73
C TYR A 225 4.85 22.00 9.30
N ALA A 226 4.34 20.95 8.65
CA ALA A 226 3.24 20.17 9.19
C ALA A 226 3.67 19.47 10.49
N SER A 227 2.72 19.27 11.40
CA SER A 227 2.98 18.52 12.63
C SER A 227 3.19 17.02 12.35
N LYS A 228 4.08 16.39 13.12
CA LYS A 228 4.28 14.93 13.11
C LYS A 228 3.29 14.16 14.00
N LYS A 229 2.42 14.85 14.78
CA LYS A 229 1.55 14.22 15.79
C LYS A 229 0.60 13.13 15.23
N GLY A 230 0.17 13.27 13.98
CA GLY A 230 -0.69 12.28 13.30
C GLY A 230 0.07 11.16 12.60
N ILE A 231 1.40 11.13 12.71
CA ILE A 231 2.27 10.15 12.08
C ILE A 231 2.67 9.14 13.16
N LYS A 232 2.22 7.91 13.01
CA LYS A 232 2.30 6.85 14.01
C LYS A 232 2.93 5.61 13.41
N PHE A 233 3.99 5.16 14.06
CA PHE A 233 4.65 3.89 13.77
C PHE A 233 4.16 2.85 14.79
N ALA A 234 3.54 1.77 14.30
CA ALA A 234 3.14 0.64 15.12
C ALA A 234 3.97 -0.59 14.72
N SER A 235 4.92 -0.97 15.58
CA SER A 235 5.73 -2.16 15.34
C SER A 235 4.94 -3.43 15.68
N LYS A 236 5.00 -4.44 14.80
CA LYS A 236 4.42 -5.76 15.02
C LYS A 236 5.53 -6.81 14.92
N SER A 237 5.67 -7.61 15.98
CA SER A 237 6.72 -8.59 16.27
C SER A 237 7.46 -9.26 15.10
N ALA A 238 8.72 -9.63 15.35
CA ALA A 238 9.42 -10.61 14.53
C ALA A 238 8.69 -11.97 14.64
N VAL A 239 8.11 -12.46 13.55
CA VAL A 239 7.46 -13.78 13.54
C VAL A 239 8.56 -14.83 13.44
N GLY A 240 8.82 -15.54 14.54
CA GLY A 240 9.71 -16.71 14.58
C GLY A 240 11.14 -16.49 14.05
N CYS A 241 11.68 -15.26 14.12
CA CYS A 241 12.96 -14.85 13.53
C CYS A 241 13.06 -14.90 11.98
N GLN A 242 11.94 -15.14 11.27
CA GLN A 242 11.92 -15.28 9.81
C GLN A 242 11.33 -14.06 9.08
N ALA A 243 10.51 -13.26 9.76
CA ALA A 243 9.94 -12.05 9.18
C ALA A 243 9.84 -10.91 10.20
N ILE A 244 9.91 -9.68 9.71
CA ILE A 244 9.63 -8.46 10.47
C ILE A 244 8.37 -7.84 9.88
N LYS A 245 7.38 -7.54 10.75
CA LYS A 245 6.11 -6.93 10.37
C LYS A 245 6.02 -5.52 10.96
N TRP A 246 5.29 -4.61 10.31
CA TRP A 246 4.94 -3.34 10.93
C TRP A 246 3.77 -2.68 10.24
N SER A 247 3.14 -1.75 10.95
CA SER A 247 2.10 -0.89 10.43
C SER A 247 2.52 0.57 10.57
N TYR A 248 2.08 1.38 9.62
CA TYR A 248 2.33 2.81 9.63
C TYR A 248 1.03 3.55 9.32
N THR A 249 0.71 4.56 10.12
CA THR A 249 -0.40 5.49 9.84
C THR A 249 0.17 6.89 9.75
N HIS A 250 -0.24 7.64 8.74
CA HIS A 250 0.22 8.99 8.51
C HIS A 250 -0.98 9.92 8.39
N SER A 251 -0.92 11.06 9.08
CA SER A 251 -1.82 12.19 8.91
C SER A 251 -1.05 13.48 9.13
N ALA A 252 -0.84 14.25 8.06
CA ALA A 252 -0.12 15.53 8.13
C ALA A 252 -0.94 16.64 7.46
N ARG A 253 -1.32 17.65 8.23
CA ARG A 253 -2.13 18.78 7.74
C ARG A 253 -1.24 19.93 7.30
N ASN A 254 -1.66 20.62 6.22
CA ASN A 254 -1.04 21.87 5.81
C ASN A 254 -1.11 22.89 6.97
N PRO A 255 0.04 23.42 7.44
CA PRO A 255 0.10 24.28 8.62
C PRO A 255 -0.35 25.73 8.34
N HIS A 256 -0.53 26.14 7.08
CA HIS A 256 -0.93 27.50 6.71
C HIS A 256 -2.43 27.76 6.86
N THR A 257 -3.29 26.76 6.65
CA THR A 257 -4.74 26.95 6.61
C THR A 257 -5.49 25.84 7.32
N LYS A 258 -6.47 26.22 8.15
CA LYS A 258 -7.36 25.27 8.85
C LYS A 258 -8.32 24.55 7.89
N LEU A 259 -8.56 25.11 6.70
CA LEU A 259 -9.43 24.53 5.68
C LEU A 259 -8.81 23.31 4.98
N ALA A 260 -7.49 23.12 5.12
CA ALA A 260 -6.84 21.99 4.48
C ALA A 260 -7.21 20.68 5.21
N PRO A 261 -7.71 19.66 4.50
CA PRO A 261 -7.67 18.30 4.98
C PRO A 261 -6.23 17.85 5.27
N SER A 262 -6.10 16.81 6.09
CA SER A 262 -4.82 16.14 6.31
C SER A 262 -4.48 15.26 5.11
N LEU A 263 -3.18 15.15 4.80
CA LEU A 263 -2.62 14.11 3.94
C LEU A 263 -2.54 12.79 4.71
N ASN A 264 -3.38 11.83 4.33
CA ASN A 264 -3.50 10.54 4.98
C ASN A 264 -2.99 9.42 4.08
N TRP A 265 -2.27 8.50 4.71
CA TRP A 265 -1.94 7.21 4.14
C TRP A 265 -1.61 6.24 5.26
N GLN A 266 -1.75 4.95 4.97
CA GLN A 266 -1.38 3.90 5.90
C GLN A 266 -0.98 2.64 5.15
N TYR A 267 -0.16 1.82 5.77
CA TYR A 267 0.19 0.52 5.23
C TYR A 267 0.57 -0.47 6.34
N ASP A 268 0.44 -1.75 6.03
CA ASP A 268 0.99 -2.88 6.74
C ASP A 268 2.05 -3.53 5.83
N ALA A 269 3.25 -3.75 6.36
CA ALA A 269 4.37 -4.33 5.64
C ALA A 269 4.88 -5.58 6.37
N THR A 270 5.23 -6.60 5.59
CA THR A 270 5.95 -7.78 6.02
C THR A 270 7.17 -7.93 5.12
N ILE A 271 8.35 -8.05 5.73
CA ILE A 271 9.57 -8.45 5.02
C ILE A 271 10.08 -9.73 5.66
N TRP A 272 10.38 -10.73 4.84
CA TRP A 272 10.97 -11.98 5.25
C TRP A 272 12.50 -11.93 5.10
N LYS A 273 13.18 -12.70 5.94
CA LYS A 273 14.64 -12.79 6.02
C LYS A 273 15.25 -13.20 4.69
N ASN A 274 14.54 -13.98 3.89
CA ASN A 274 14.96 -14.44 2.57
C ASN A 274 14.86 -13.38 1.47
N GLY A 275 14.32 -12.18 1.75
CA GLY A 275 14.15 -11.11 0.77
C GLY A 275 12.75 -11.02 0.16
N ASP A 276 11.85 -11.93 0.50
CA ASP A 276 10.44 -11.77 0.14
C ASP A 276 9.83 -10.61 0.92
N TRP A 277 8.86 -9.93 0.33
CA TRP A 277 8.14 -8.83 0.96
C TRP A 277 6.70 -8.76 0.46
N GLN A 278 5.82 -8.25 1.32
CA GLN A 278 4.42 -7.96 1.03
C GLN A 278 4.04 -6.67 1.76
N ILE A 279 3.39 -5.75 1.05
CA ILE A 279 2.97 -4.46 1.55
C ILE A 279 1.55 -4.17 1.05
N VAL A 280 0.65 -3.94 1.99
CA VAL A 280 -0.76 -3.62 1.74
C VAL A 280 -1.03 -2.26 2.35
N GLY A 281 -1.57 -1.32 1.59
CA GLY A 281 -1.82 0.01 2.10
C GLY A 281 -2.88 0.76 1.33
N GLN A 282 -3.17 1.95 1.83
CA GLN A 282 -4.06 2.90 1.20
C GLN A 282 -3.57 4.32 1.42
N HIS A 283 -3.92 5.22 0.51
CA HIS A 283 -3.60 6.62 0.64
C HIS A 283 -4.66 7.51 0.00
N ASP A 284 -4.69 8.78 0.38
CA ASP A 284 -5.48 9.78 -0.34
C ASP A 284 -5.04 9.81 -1.81
N GLY A 285 -5.96 10.00 -2.76
CA GLY A 285 -5.63 10.06 -4.20
C GLY A 285 -4.79 11.26 -4.65
N ALA A 286 -4.22 12.02 -3.71
CA ALA A 286 -3.45 13.23 -3.90
C ALA A 286 -2.50 13.47 -2.71
N PRO A 287 -1.28 14.01 -2.92
CA PRO A 287 -0.66 14.36 -4.20
C PRO A 287 -0.04 13.12 -4.85
N ALA A 288 1.22 13.15 -5.32
CA ALA A 288 1.90 11.94 -5.78
C ALA A 288 2.46 11.13 -4.61
N HIS A 289 2.40 9.80 -4.72
CA HIS A 289 2.86 8.84 -3.71
C HIS A 289 3.89 7.90 -4.33
N GLU A 290 4.96 7.60 -3.60
CA GLU A 290 6.00 6.67 -4.05
C GLU A 290 6.54 5.85 -2.89
N LEU A 291 6.79 4.57 -3.17
CA LEU A 291 7.27 3.57 -2.22
C LEU A 291 8.43 2.80 -2.85
N TYR A 292 9.53 2.72 -2.12
CA TYR A 292 10.75 2.03 -2.56
C TYR A 292 11.30 1.14 -1.47
N LEU A 293 11.97 0.06 -1.87
CA LEU A 293 12.68 -0.85 -0.98
C LEU A 293 14.16 -0.87 -1.35
N SER A 294 15.04 -0.88 -0.36
CA SER A 294 16.49 -1.07 -0.52
C SER A 294 16.98 -2.09 0.49
N ALA A 295 17.97 -2.90 0.15
CA ALA A 295 18.65 -3.82 1.06
C ALA A 295 20.12 -3.40 1.20
N ASN A 296 20.67 -3.36 2.41
CA ASN A 296 22.07 -3.01 2.69
C ASN A 296 22.55 -1.72 1.99
N HIS A 297 21.65 -0.74 1.87
CA HIS A 297 21.91 0.53 1.15
C HIS A 297 22.24 0.37 -0.36
N HIS A 298 21.87 -0.76 -0.97
CA HIS A 298 21.92 -0.98 -2.42
C HIS A 298 20.85 -0.17 -3.18
N PRO A 299 20.88 -0.14 -4.52
CA PRO A 299 19.90 0.60 -5.32
C PRO A 299 18.45 0.29 -4.91
N TRP A 300 17.61 1.32 -5.03
CA TRP A 300 16.21 1.25 -4.66
C TRP A 300 15.40 0.48 -5.71
N GLN A 301 14.69 -0.54 -5.26
CA GLN A 301 13.62 -1.19 -6.03
C GLN A 301 12.34 -0.36 -5.91
N THR A 302 11.70 -0.07 -7.03
CA THR A 302 10.38 0.57 -7.03
C THR A 302 9.31 -0.44 -6.63
N ILE A 303 8.52 -0.10 -5.61
CA ILE A 303 7.43 -0.94 -5.11
C ILE A 303 6.09 -0.42 -5.62
N TYR A 304 5.88 0.89 -5.47
CA TYR A 304 4.64 1.54 -5.83
C TYR A 304 4.89 3.00 -6.21
N GLN A 305 4.19 3.47 -7.24
CA GLN A 305 4.15 4.86 -7.63
C GLN A 305 2.72 5.19 -8.04
N TYR A 306 2.25 6.34 -7.61
CA TYR A 306 0.95 6.87 -7.97
C TYR A 306 1.07 8.37 -8.22
N GLN A 307 0.58 8.81 -9.36
CA GLN A 307 0.50 10.21 -9.76
C GLN A 307 -0.96 10.62 -9.70
N ALA A 308 -1.30 11.64 -8.91
CA ALA A 308 -2.61 12.26 -8.97
C ALA A 308 -2.85 12.89 -10.36
N SER A 309 -4.11 13.02 -10.77
CA SER A 309 -4.47 13.67 -12.04
C SER A 309 -3.96 15.11 -12.09
N GLN A 310 -3.67 15.60 -13.30
CA GLN A 310 -2.95 16.86 -13.50
C GLN A 310 -3.76 18.12 -13.15
N ASN A 311 -5.06 18.02 -12.84
CA ASN A 311 -5.82 19.19 -12.43
C ASN A 311 -5.41 19.63 -11.03
N THR A 312 -5.26 20.93 -10.81
CA THR A 312 -4.77 21.48 -9.54
C THR A 312 -5.69 21.17 -8.35
N HIS A 313 -6.99 20.94 -8.58
CA HIS A 313 -7.95 20.53 -7.54
C HIS A 313 -7.73 19.09 -7.09
N ASP A 314 -7.16 18.24 -7.96
CA ASP A 314 -6.86 16.85 -7.69
C ASP A 314 -5.54 16.66 -6.92
N LEU A 315 -4.85 17.76 -6.55
CA LEU A 315 -3.59 17.74 -5.80
C LEU A 315 -3.77 18.00 -4.30
N ILE A 316 -5.01 18.12 -3.82
CA ILE A 316 -5.31 18.34 -2.41
C ILE A 316 -5.53 16.98 -1.72
N ALA A 317 -4.60 16.61 -0.85
CA ALA A 317 -4.70 15.39 -0.06
C ALA A 317 -5.95 15.38 0.82
N GLY A 318 -6.70 14.27 0.83
CA GLY A 318 -7.90 14.09 1.64
C GLY A 318 -9.12 14.92 1.18
N LEU A 319 -8.98 15.67 0.09
CA LEU A 319 -10.09 16.43 -0.52
C LEU A 319 -10.97 15.52 -1.39
N ILE A 320 -10.37 14.51 -1.99
CA ILE A 320 -11.11 13.45 -2.65
C ILE A 320 -11.27 12.36 -1.58
N GLY A 321 -12.50 11.94 -1.27
CA GLY A 321 -12.80 10.70 -0.52
C GLY A 321 -12.35 9.42 -1.26
N TYR A 322 -11.36 9.56 -2.13
CA TYR A 322 -10.71 8.54 -2.93
C TYR A 322 -9.50 8.08 -2.14
N GLN A 323 -9.71 7.04 -1.33
CA GLN A 323 -8.61 6.19 -0.88
C GLN A 323 -8.21 5.30 -2.07
N VAL A 324 -6.94 5.36 -2.43
CA VAL A 324 -6.32 4.45 -3.39
C VAL A 324 -5.66 3.35 -2.59
N SER A 325 -6.21 2.14 -2.69
CA SER A 325 -5.61 0.95 -2.10
C SER A 325 -4.52 0.41 -3.01
N PHE A 326 -3.42 -0.04 -2.43
CA PHE A 326 -2.36 -0.75 -3.13
C PHE A 326 -1.98 -2.00 -2.36
N ASN A 327 -1.62 -3.04 -3.12
CA ASN A 327 -1.02 -4.24 -2.59
C ASN A 327 0.13 -4.61 -3.51
N ARG A 328 1.31 -4.77 -2.93
CA ARG A 328 2.52 -5.10 -3.66
C ARG A 328 3.27 -6.16 -2.89
N SER A 329 3.93 -7.01 -3.64
CA SER A 329 4.79 -8.05 -3.09
C SER A 329 5.84 -8.41 -4.11
N GLY A 330 6.89 -9.03 -3.63
CA GLY A 330 7.94 -9.51 -4.49
C GLY A 330 9.10 -10.06 -3.70
N HIS A 331 10.19 -10.22 -4.43
CA HIS A 331 11.46 -10.64 -3.90
C HIS A 331 12.48 -9.55 -4.17
N PHE A 332 13.32 -9.25 -3.20
CA PHE A 332 14.45 -8.33 -3.40
C PHE A 332 15.57 -9.09 -4.10
N LEU A 333 15.75 -8.85 -5.41
CA LEU A 333 16.88 -9.38 -6.15
C LEU A 333 18.14 -8.58 -5.77
N ASN A 334 19.09 -9.21 -5.11
CA ASN A 334 20.39 -8.58 -4.87
C ASN A 334 21.09 -8.39 -6.22
N PRO A 335 21.40 -7.15 -6.66
CA PRO A 335 22.01 -6.91 -7.97
C PRO A 335 23.45 -7.40 -8.10
N LYS A 336 24.01 -8.07 -7.08
CA LYS A 336 25.37 -8.66 -7.09
C LYS A 336 25.41 -10.17 -7.40
N LYS A 337 24.41 -10.72 -8.09
CA LYS A 337 24.52 -12.05 -8.71
C LYS A 337 24.64 -11.93 -10.21
#